data_AF-A0A2G8IU32-F1
#
_entry.id   AF-A0A2G8IU32-F1
#
_cell.length_a   1.000
_cell.length_b   1.000
_cell.length_c   1.000
_cell.angle_alpha   90.00
_cell.angle_beta   90.00
_cell.angle_gamma   90.00
#
_symmetry.space_group_name_H-M   'P 1'
#
loop_
_entity.id
_entity.type
_entity.pdbx_description
1 polymer ?
#
loop_
_entity_poly.entity_id
_entity_poly.type
_entity_poly.pdbx_seq_one_letter_code
_entity_poly.pdbx_strand_id
1 'polypeptide(L)' 'MTAKPKKKKFYVEDNMTIDQVLSQMAEEGYSPVRRMEEPIFQEKKENGSIQIIPIGKKIVFEGKIV' A
#
# COMPACT_ATOMS: atom_id res chain seq x y z
N MET A 1 -22.17 -13.53 -6.92
CA MET A 1 -21.95 -12.07 -7.06
C MET A 1 -21.05 -11.63 -5.92
N THR A 2 -19.78 -11.32 -6.20
CA THR A 2 -18.79 -10.99 -5.16
C THR A 2 -19.02 -9.56 -4.69
N ALA A 3 -19.49 -9.39 -3.46
CA ALA A 3 -19.68 -8.07 -2.86
C ALA A 3 -18.32 -7.35 -2.71
N LYS A 4 -18.24 -6.10 -3.20
CA LYS A 4 -17.06 -5.25 -3.00
C LYS A 4 -16.88 -4.96 -1.49
N PRO A 5 -15.66 -5.04 -0.95
CA PRO A 5 -15.44 -4.75 0.46
C PRO A 5 -15.71 -3.27 0.78
N LYS A 6 -16.22 -2.98 1.99
CA LYS A 6 -16.50 -1.60 2.42
C LYS A 6 -15.24 -0.72 2.48
N LYS A 7 -14.07 -1.34 2.67
CA LYS A 7 -12.76 -0.70 2.70
C LYS A 7 -11.77 -1.50 1.87
N LYS A 8 -10.88 -0.81 1.16
CA LYS A 8 -9.81 -1.42 0.37
C LYS A 8 -8.51 -0.62 0.56
N LYS A 9 -7.38 -1.31 0.66
CA LYS A 9 -6.05 -0.68 0.71
C LYS A 9 -5.50 -0.57 -0.72
N PHE A 10 -4.91 0.58 -1.02
CA PHE A 10 -4.26 0.89 -2.28
C PHE A 10 -2.81 1.25 -1.99
N TYR A 11 -1.87 0.67 -2.72
CA TYR A 11 -0.44 0.83 -2.49
C TYR A 11 0.15 1.71 -3.57
N VAL A 12 0.97 2.69 -3.18
CA VAL A 12 1.79 3.45 -4.12
C VAL A 12 3.07 2.67 -4.32
N GLU A 13 3.19 2.01 -5.47
CA GLU A 13 4.43 1.36 -5.89
C GLU A 13 5.48 2.41 -6.28
N ASP A 14 6.76 2.05 -6.29
CA ASP A 14 7.88 2.97 -6.56
C ASP A 14 7.78 3.66 -7.94
N ASN A 15 7.10 3.04 -8.90
CA ASN A 15 6.91 3.56 -10.25
C ASN A 15 5.56 4.29 -10.44
N MET A 16 4.79 4.48 -9.37
CA MET A 16 3.47 5.11 -9.42
C MET A 16 3.45 6.43 -8.66
N THR A 17 2.68 7.37 -9.18
CA THR A 17 2.41 8.64 -8.52
C THR A 17 1.19 8.52 -7.60
N ILE A 18 1.09 9.42 -6.62
CA ILE A 18 -0.09 9.49 -5.74
C ILE A 18 -1.36 9.71 -6.57
N ASP A 19 -1.32 10.60 -7.57
CA ASP A 19 -2.45 10.88 -8.45
C ASP A 19 -2.94 9.64 -9.19
N GLN A 20 -2.04 8.81 -9.72
CA GLN A 20 -2.42 7.55 -10.38
C GLN A 20 -3.18 6.61 -9.44
N VAL A 21 -2.72 6.49 -8.19
CA VAL A 21 -3.40 5.66 -7.19
C VAL A 21 -4.77 6.24 -6.83
N LEU A 22 -4.88 7.56 -6.70
CA LEU A 22 -6.17 8.22 -6.44
C LEU A 22 -7.15 8.04 -7.62
N SER A 23 -6.67 8.12 -8.87
CA SER A 23 -7.48 7.83 -10.06
C SER A 23 -7.99 6.39 -10.04
N GLN A 24 -7.12 5.41 -9.74
CA GLN A 24 -7.51 4.01 -9.61
C GLN A 24 -8.57 3.81 -8.53
N MET A 25 -8.43 4.48 -7.37
CA MET A 25 -9.44 4.43 -6.31
C MET A 25 -10.80 4.90 -6.82
N ALA A 26 -10.83 6.03 -7.54
CA ALA A 26 -12.06 6.58 -8.11
C ALA A 26 -12.69 5.66 -9.16
N GLU A 27 -11.89 5.09 -10.07
CA GLU A 27 -12.34 4.13 -11.09
C GLU A 27 -12.96 2.87 -10.46
N GLU A 28 -12.41 2.42 -9.32
CA GLU A 28 -12.94 1.28 -8.58
C GLU A 28 -14.18 1.61 -7.72
N GLY A 29 -14.52 2.90 -7.55
CA GLY A 29 -15.62 3.39 -6.73
C GLY A 29 -15.27 3.54 -5.25
N TYR A 30 -14.02 3.85 -4.93
CA TYR A 30 -13.54 4.12 -3.58
C TYR A 30 -13.10 5.57 -3.43
N SER A 31 -13.39 6.18 -2.27
CA SER A 31 -12.86 7.48 -1.88
C SER A 31 -11.78 7.32 -0.79
N PRO A 32 -10.64 8.04 -0.88
CA PRO A 32 -9.58 7.97 0.11
C PRO A 32 -10.04 8.52 1.45
N VAL A 33 -9.90 7.72 2.51
CA VAL A 33 -10.25 8.10 3.89
C VAL A 33 -9.03 8.18 4.81
N ARG A 34 -7.90 7.57 4.42
CA ARG A 34 -6.66 7.58 5.21
C ARG A 34 -5.43 7.38 4.34
N ARG A 35 -4.32 8.05 4.66
CA ARG A 35 -2.97 7.76 4.15
C ARG A 35 -2.10 7.21 5.28
N MET A 36 -1.33 6.19 5.00
CA MET A 36 -0.41 5.51 5.92
C MET A 36 0.93 5.32 5.23
N GLU A 37 2.01 5.33 6.00
CA GLU A 37 3.36 5.01 5.53
C GLU A 37 3.84 3.81 6.34
N GLU A 38 4.01 2.66 5.68
CA GLU A 38 4.45 1.41 6.33
C GLU A 38 5.92 1.18 5.98
N PRO A 39 6.81 0.95 6.97
CA PRO A 39 8.19 0.58 6.69
C PRO A 39 8.26 -0.79 6.01
N ILE A 40 9.18 -0.93 5.05
CA ILE A 40 9.49 -2.21 4.41
C ILE A 40 10.76 -2.75 5.06
N PHE A 41 10.66 -3.96 5.58
CA PHE A 41 11.78 -4.70 6.13
C PHE A 41 12.17 -5.84 5.19
N GLN A 42 13.46 -6.12 5.09
CA GLN A 42 13.99 -7.24 4.35
C GLN A 42 14.84 -8.11 5.27
N GLU A 43 14.66 -9.42 5.16
CA GLU A 43 15.54 -10.39 5.78
C GLU A 43 16.83 -10.50 4.97
N LYS A 44 17.96 -10.14 5.57
CA LYS A 44 19.29 -10.42 5.03
C LYS A 44 19.97 -11.52 5.84
N LYS A 45 20.48 -12.52 5.15
CA LYS A 45 21.31 -13.57 5.76
C LYS A 45 22.77 -13.15 5.68
N GLU A 46 23.36 -12.84 6.83
CA GLU A 46 24.77 -12.46 6.93
C GLU A 46 25.43 -13.29 8.04
N ASN A 47 26.57 -13.90 7.74
CA ASN A 47 27.33 -14.78 8.65
C ASN A 47 26.48 -15.86 9.38
N GLY A 48 25.52 -16.47 8.68
CA GLY A 48 24.69 -17.54 9.24
C GLY A 48 23.53 -17.04 10.13
N SER A 49 23.38 -15.73 10.32
CA SER A 49 22.28 -15.11 11.07
C SER A 49 21.33 -14.35 10.15
N ILE A 50 20.02 -14.36 10.47
CA ILE A 50 19.01 -13.56 9.77
C ILE A 50 18.90 -12.21 10.47
N GLN A 51 19.19 -11.13 9.76
CA GLN A 51 18.99 -9.76 10.22
C GLN A 51 17.78 -9.16 9.49
N ILE A 52 16.88 -8.54 10.26
CA ILE A 52 15.74 -7.79 9.73
C ILE A 52 16.20 -6.35 9.58
N ILE A 53 16.47 -5.92 8.35
CA ILE A 53 16.91 -4.55 8.07
C ILE A 53 15.78 -3.73 7.43
N PRO A 54 15.57 -2.46 7.84
CA PRO A 54 14.67 -1.56 7.14
C PRO A 54 15.29 -1.18 5.79
N ILE A 55 14.59 -1.46 4.70
CA ILE A 55 15.07 -1.17 3.34
C ILE A 55 14.33 -0.04 2.65
N GLY A 56 13.21 0.41 3.23
CA GLY A 56 12.43 1.48 2.64
C GLY A 56 11.08 1.66 3.32
N LYS A 57 10.17 2.27 2.59
CA LYS A 57 8.81 2.57 3.04
C LYS A 57 7.85 2.52 1.87
N LYS A 58 6.63 2.07 2.13
CA LYS A 58 5.52 2.11 1.16
C LYS A 58 4.43 3.03 1.65
N ILE A 59 3.81 3.74 0.72
CA ILE A 59 2.64 4.58 1.02
C ILE A 59 1.39 3.76 0.73
N VAL A 60 0.44 3.77 1.67
CA VAL A 60 -0.81 3.03 1.60
C VAL A 60 -1.98 3.98 1.80
N PHE A 61 -2.93 3.97 0.87
CA PHE A 61 -4.20 4.67 1.01
C PHE A 61 -5.30 3.68 1.39
N GLU A 62 -6.10 4.01 2.41
CA GLU A 62 -7.34 3.32 2.68
C GLU A 62 -8.46 4.02 1.91
N GLY A 63 -9.10 3.30 1.00
CA GLY A 63 -10.31 3.71 0.31
C GLY A 63 -11.55 3.13 0.97
N LYS A 64 -12.62 3.92 1.05
CA LYS A 64 -13.96 3.47 1.44
C LYS A 64 -14.89 3.50 0.23
N ILE A 65 -15.69 2.46 0.05
CA ILE A 65 -16.65 2.40 -1.05
C ILE A 65 -17.64 3.56 -0.93
N VAL A 66 -17.91 4.22 -2.06
CA VAL A 66 -18.95 5.25 -2.18
C VAL A 66 -20.26 4.67 -2.70
#